data_AF-A0A0N4YNF5-F1
#
_entry.id   AF-A0A0N4YNF5-F1
#
_cell.length_a   1.000
_cell.length_b   1.000
_cell.length_c   1.000
_cell.angle_alpha   90.00
_cell.angle_beta   90.00
_cell.angle_gamma   90.00
#
_symmetry.space_group_name_H-M   'P 1'
#
loop_
_entity.id
_entity.type
_entity.pdbx_description
1 polymer ?
#
loop_
_entity_poly.entity_id
_entity_poly.type
_entity_poly.pdbx_seq_one_letter_code
_entity_poly.pdbx_strand_id
1 'polypeptide(L)'
;MCKEEYVGETGRPLCIRIKEHLEGLRRITTFTSLGEHRARRHEGAHVDVAVSILAREPDIVARKILEAFWISAKDPNINRK
;
A
#
# COMPACT_ATOMS: atom_id res chain seq x y z
N MET A 1 -12.99 11.96 2.12
CA MET A 1 -11.60 11.47 2.15
C MET A 1 -11.60 9.99 2.41
N CYS A 2 -10.86 9.22 1.60
CA CYS A 2 -10.64 7.79 1.84
C CYS A 2 -9.88 7.60 3.17
N LYS A 3 -10.33 6.68 4.02
CA LYS A 3 -9.65 6.30 5.27
C LYS A 3 -9.16 4.85 5.24
N GLU A 4 -9.26 4.19 4.09
CA GLU A 4 -8.80 2.81 3.93
C GLU A 4 -7.27 2.77 3.85
N GLU A 5 -6.68 1.80 4.54
CA GLU A 5 -5.23 1.66 4.66
C GLU A 5 -4.69 0.55 3.74
N TYR A 6 -3.43 0.69 3.34
CA TYR A 6 -2.61 -0.35 2.74
C TYR A 6 -1.30 -0.48 3.54
N VAL A 7 -0.90 -1.70 3.85
CA VAL A 7 0.38 -2.03 4.47
C VAL A 7 1.21 -2.84 3.48
N GLY A 8 2.48 -2.47 3.31
CA GLY A 8 3.40 -3.20 2.45
C GLY A 8 4.84 -3.04 2.91
N GLU A 9 5.65 -4.08 2.70
CA GLU A 9 7.10 -4.00 2.85
C GLU A 9 7.77 -3.47 1.58
N THR A 10 8.98 -2.93 1.73
CA THR A 10 9.86 -2.72 0.60
C THR A 10 11.32 -2.85 1.00
N GLY A 11 12.06 -3.65 0.24
CA GLY A 11 13.54 -3.62 0.24
C GLY A 11 14.12 -2.53 -0.68
N ARG A 12 13.29 -1.83 -1.47
CA ARG A 12 13.72 -0.73 -2.34
C ARG A 12 13.74 0.59 -1.55
N PRO A 13 14.42 1.64 -2.05
CA PRO A 13 14.26 2.97 -1.48
C PRO A 13 12.78 3.38 -1.46
N LEU A 14 12.32 3.94 -0.34
CA LEU A 14 10.90 4.28 -0.12
C LEU A 14 10.31 5.13 -1.24
N CYS A 15 11.08 6.08 -1.78
CA CYS A 15 10.64 6.94 -2.89
C CYS A 15 10.29 6.15 -4.17
N ILE A 16 10.99 5.05 -4.43
CA ILE A 16 10.71 4.17 -5.58
C ILE A 16 9.39 3.44 -5.35
N ARG A 17 9.17 2.92 -4.13
CA ARG A 17 7.92 2.23 -3.79
C ARG A 17 6.71 3.16 -3.85
N ILE A 18 6.85 4.38 -3.35
CA ILE A 18 5.81 5.42 -3.46
C ILE A 18 5.49 5.70 -4.92
N LYS A 19 6.50 5.87 -5.78
CA LYS A 19 6.29 6.11 -7.21
C LYS A 19 5.54 4.97 -7.90
N GLU A 20 5.90 3.71 -7.61
CA GLU A 20 5.17 2.54 -8.14
C GLU A 20 3.68 2.57 -7.74
N HIS A 21 3.39 2.91 -6.49
CA HIS A 21 2.01 3.02 -5.99
C HIS A 21 1.24 4.15 -6.67
N LEU A 22 1.85 5.33 -6.81
CA LEU A 22 1.22 6.47 -7.50
C LEU A 22 0.98 6.17 -8.99
N GLU A 23 1.88 5.46 -9.66
CA GLU A 23 1.68 5.02 -11.05
C GLU A 23 0.55 4.00 -11.19
N GLY A 24 0.46 3.03 -10.26
CA GLY A 24 -0.65 2.08 -10.20
C GLY A 24 -2.00 2.77 -10.00
N LEU A 25 -2.04 3.75 -9.08
CA LEU A 25 -3.21 4.62 -8.88
C LEU A 25 -3.54 5.39 -10.16
N ARG A 26 -2.58 6.11 -10.74
CA ARG A 26 -2.77 6.94 -11.94
C ARG A 26 -3.39 6.16 -13.09
N ARG A 27 -2.89 4.96 -13.34
CA ARG A 27 -3.33 4.07 -14.43
C ARG A 27 -4.65 3.34 -14.14
N ILE A 28 -5.17 3.39 -12.90
CA ILE A 28 -6.39 2.68 -12.46
C ILE A 28 -6.28 1.17 -12.80
N THR A 29 -5.12 0.57 -12.58
CA THR A 29 -4.94 -0.85 -12.93
C THR A 29 -5.52 -1.73 -11.84
N THR A 30 -6.35 -2.71 -12.23
CA THR A 30 -6.84 -3.74 -11.31
C THR A 30 -5.76 -4.76 -10.92
N PHE A 31 -4.59 -4.70 -11.55
CA PHE A 31 -3.44 -5.53 -11.20
C PHE A 31 -2.81 -5.14 -9.85
N THR A 32 -2.93 -3.87 -9.44
CA THR A 32 -2.47 -3.39 -8.14
C THR A 32 -3.65 -3.22 -7.18
N SER A 33 -3.45 -3.52 -5.90
CA SER A 33 -4.49 -3.35 -4.88
C SER A 33 -4.98 -1.89 -4.78
N LEU A 34 -4.06 -0.92 -4.86
CA LEU A 34 -4.41 0.50 -4.82
C LEU A 34 -5.19 0.95 -6.07
N GLY A 35 -4.75 0.52 -7.27
CA GLY A 35 -5.46 0.84 -8.51
C GLY A 35 -6.86 0.22 -8.57
N GLU A 36 -7.00 -1.03 -8.12
CA GLU A 36 -8.28 -1.72 -7.97
C GLU A 36 -9.20 -1.01 -6.97
N HIS A 37 -8.66 -0.61 -5.81
CA HIS A 37 -9.39 0.16 -4.81
C HIS A 37 -9.89 1.50 -5.38
N ARG A 38 -9.03 2.25 -6.08
CA ARG A 38 -9.44 3.51 -6.76
C ARG A 38 -10.58 3.26 -7.77
N ALA A 39 -10.47 2.20 -8.57
CA ALA A 39 -11.49 1.85 -9.56
C ALA A 39 -12.84 1.56 -8.91
N ARG A 40 -12.85 0.74 -7.85
CA ARG A 40 -14.08 0.19 -7.25
C ARG A 40 -14.71 1.08 -6.17
N ARG A 41 -13.89 1.81 -5.41
CA ARG A 41 -14.35 2.60 -4.25
C ARG A 41 -14.51 4.08 -4.56
N HIS A 42 -13.87 4.56 -5.61
CA HIS A 42 -13.84 5.98 -5.96
C HIS A 42 -14.29 6.25 -7.40
N GLU A 43 -14.77 5.23 -8.13
CA GLU A 43 -15.21 5.35 -9.54
C GLU A 43 -14.13 5.99 -10.44
N GLY A 44 -12.85 5.76 -10.11
CA GLY A 44 -11.73 6.37 -10.81
C GLY A 44 -11.47 7.84 -10.47
N ALA A 45 -12.16 8.45 -9.50
CA ALA A 45 -11.80 9.77 -8.98
C ALA A 45 -10.37 9.80 -8.40
N HIS A 46 -9.78 10.99 -8.32
CA HIS A 46 -8.48 11.18 -7.68
C HIS A 46 -8.57 10.92 -6.17
N VAL A 47 -7.53 10.29 -5.60
CA VAL A 47 -7.44 9.97 -4.17
C VAL A 47 -6.09 10.43 -3.66
N ASP A 48 -6.09 11.20 -2.57
CA ASP A 48 -4.87 11.62 -1.89
C ASP A 48 -4.29 10.46 -1.07
N VAL A 49 -2.96 10.38 -1.05
CA VAL A 49 -2.23 9.32 -0.34
C VAL A 49 -1.28 9.94 0.66
N ALA A 50 -1.44 9.58 1.93
CA ALA A 50 -0.46 9.84 2.97
C ALA A 50 0.40 8.59 3.20
N VAL A 51 1.70 8.79 3.47
CA VAL A 51 2.65 7.70 3.69
C VAL A 51 3.34 7.87 5.04
N SER A 52 3.33 6.82 5.84
CA SER A 52 4.02 6.75 7.14
C SER A 52 4.88 5.49 7.23
N ILE A 53 6.05 5.60 7.87
CA ILE A 53 6.93 4.46 8.12
C ILE A 53 6.54 3.84 9.46
N LEU A 54 6.13 2.56 9.45
CA LEU A 54 5.80 1.82 10.68
C LEU A 54 7.04 1.25 11.38
N ALA A 55 8.03 0.79 10.61
CA ALA A 55 9.28 0.23 11.12
C ALA A 55 10.38 0.25 10.05
N ARG A 56 11.64 0.07 10.46
CA ARG A 56 12.80 -0.09 9.55
C ARG A 56 13.65 -1.26 10.04
N GLU A 57 13.84 -2.26 9.19
CA GLU A 57 14.68 -3.42 9.49
C GLU A 57 15.60 -3.75 8.31
N PRO A 58 16.90 -4.02 8.55
CA PRO A 58 17.83 -4.39 7.48
C PRO A 58 17.58 -5.82 6.99
N ASP A 59 17.15 -6.72 7.88
CA ASP A 59 16.89 -8.11 7.54
C ASP A 59 15.56 -8.28 6.79
N ILE A 60 15.59 -9.07 5.70
CA ILE A 60 14.43 -9.29 4.85
C ILE A 60 13.36 -10.14 5.54
N VAL A 61 13.75 -11.10 6.37
CA VAL A 61 12.81 -11.97 7.08
C VAL A 61 12.08 -11.15 8.14
N ALA A 62 12.81 -10.33 8.91
CA ALA A 62 12.23 -9.41 9.88
C ALA A 62 11.23 -8.43 9.24
N ARG A 63 11.55 -7.84 8.08
CA ARG A 63 10.59 -6.95 7.36
C ARG A 63 9.32 -7.66 6.96
N LYS A 64 9.41 -8.89 6.42
CA LYS A 64 8.24 -9.69 6.03
C LYS A 64 7.39 -10.10 7.23
N ILE A 65 8.04 -10.45 8.35
CA ILE A 65 7.34 -10.75 9.61
C ILE A 65 6.61 -9.50 10.11
N LEU A 66 7.25 -8.33 10.09
CA LEU A 66 6.62 -7.06 10.49
C LEU A 66 5.46 -6.69 9.56
N GLU A 67 5.58 -6.89 8.26
CA GLU A 67 4.47 -6.68 7.31
C GLU A 67 3.28 -7.56 7.67
N ALA A 68 3.50 -8.87 7.84
CA ALA A 68 2.44 -9.80 8.23
C ALA A 68 1.83 -9.43 9.60
N PHE A 69 2.66 -9.04 10.57
CA PHE A 69 2.20 -8.56 11.87
C PHE A 69 1.30 -7.33 11.75
N TRP A 70 1.71 -6.31 10.98
CA TRP A 70 0.93 -5.08 10.82
C TRP A 70 -0.33 -5.28 9.99
N ILE A 71 -0.32 -6.14 8.97
CA ILE A 71 -1.54 -6.53 8.24
C ILE A 71 -2.52 -7.20 9.19
N SER A 72 -2.06 -8.14 10.02
CA SER A 72 -2.91 -8.82 11.01
C SER A 72 -3.44 -7.86 12.07
N ALA A 73 -2.59 -6.98 12.61
CA ALA A 73 -2.95 -6.06 13.69
C ALA A 73 -3.87 -4.91 13.24
N LYS A 74 -3.72 -4.43 12.00
CA LYS A 74 -4.51 -3.29 11.48
C LYS A 74 -5.72 -3.72 10.65
N ASP A 75 -5.76 -4.94 10.14
CA ASP A 75 -6.75 -5.42 9.16
C ASP A 75 -7.02 -4.40 8.01
N PRO A 76 -5.97 -3.98 7.27
CA PRO A 76 -6.09 -2.90 6.29
C PRO A 76 -7.00 -3.29 5.13
N ASN A 77 -7.98 -2.43 4.80
CA ASN A 77 -9.02 -2.72 3.81
C ASN A 77 -8.51 -2.89 2.37
N ILE A 78 -7.37 -2.27 2.01
CA ILE A 78 -6.86 -2.29 0.63
C ILE A 78 -5.99 -3.53 0.38
N ASN A 79 -5.39 -4.12 1.42
CA ASN A 79 -4.62 -5.36 1.25
C ASN A 79 -5.53 -6.49 0.76
N ARG A 80 -5.03 -7.28 -0.20
CA ARG A 80 -5.72 -8.49 -0.62
C ARG A 80 -5.62 -9.51 0.51
N LYS A 81 -6.77 -10.10 0.86
CA LYS A 81 -6.85 -11.24 1.79
C LYS A 81 -6.57 -12.54 1.04
#